data_AF-A0A0X3Q0A7-F1
#
_entry.id   AF-A0A0X3Q0A7-F1
#
_cell.length_a   1.000
_cell.length_b   1.000
_cell.length_c   1.000
_cell.angle_alpha   90.00
_cell.angle_beta   90.00
_cell.angle_gamma   90.00
#
_symmetry.space_group_name_H-M   'P 1'
#
loop_
_entity.id
_entity.type
_entity.pdbx_description
1 polymer ?
#
loop_
_entity_poly.entity_id
_entity_poly.type
_entity_poly.pdbx_seq_one_letter_code
_entity_poly.pdbx_strand_id
1 'polypeptide(L)'
;MSIRILSSENGNSGLLFVGFNQDYGCFAVGMQNGFRIYNTDPLKQLERCDFSVRDGTGVGYIEMLFRTSFLGLLGGGHQARLPPNTACLWDGVEQKFVLELSYGSDVRAVRLRRDRQVTAYVTSPKLPSCLRIVVVLANAVKVYTFDASPELLYQTETCP
;
A
#
# COMPACT_ATOMS: atom_id res chain seq x y z
N MET A 1 3.06 -12.19 3.87
CA MET A 1 2.00 -13.06 3.29
C MET A 1 0.71 -12.26 3.19
N SER A 2 0.00 -12.31 2.07
CA SER A 2 -1.27 -11.57 1.90
C SER A 2 -2.28 -12.35 1.04
N ILE A 3 -3.56 -12.06 1.26
CA ILE A 3 -4.71 -12.69 0.61
C ILE A 3 -5.65 -11.57 0.17
N ARG A 4 -6.04 -11.58 -1.11
CA ARG A 4 -7.15 -10.78 -1.63
C ARG A 4 -8.39 -11.65 -1.66
N ILE A 5 -9.50 -11.13 -1.13
CA ILE A 5 -10.77 -11.84 -1.09
C ILE A 5 -11.55 -11.46 -2.34
N LEU A 6 -11.90 -12.45 -3.17
CA LEU A 6 -12.62 -12.22 -4.41
C LEU A 6 -14.10 -11.94 -4.14
N SER A 7 -14.69 -11.03 -4.92
CA SER A 7 -16.09 -10.62 -4.79
C SER A 7 -17.07 -11.80 -4.85
N SER A 8 -16.75 -12.85 -5.61
CA SER A 8 -17.56 -14.06 -5.77
C SER A 8 -17.62 -14.93 -4.52
N GLU A 9 -16.62 -14.85 -3.64
CA GLU A 9 -16.54 -15.60 -2.39
C GLU A 9 -17.08 -14.79 -1.20
N ASN A 10 -17.47 -13.53 -1.44
CA ASN A 10 -17.55 -12.54 -0.38
C ASN A 10 -18.89 -12.51 0.37
N GLY A 11 -19.98 -13.10 -0.13
CA GLY A 11 -21.30 -12.93 0.52
C GLY A 11 -21.59 -11.46 0.91
N ASN A 12 -22.16 -11.22 2.09
CA ASN A 12 -22.29 -9.87 2.68
C ASN A 12 -21.05 -9.47 3.54
N SER A 13 -19.89 -10.08 3.30
CA SER A 13 -18.65 -9.82 4.04
C SER A 13 -18.08 -8.47 3.67
N GLY A 14 -17.77 -7.67 4.70
CA GLY A 14 -17.14 -6.37 4.56
C GLY A 14 -15.63 -6.45 4.27
N LEU A 15 -15.03 -7.64 4.17
CA LEU A 15 -13.59 -7.83 4.02
C LEU A 15 -13.18 -7.92 2.54
N LEU A 16 -12.03 -7.35 2.20
CA LEU A 16 -11.49 -7.34 0.83
C LEU A 16 -10.04 -7.82 0.76
N PHE A 17 -9.28 -7.61 1.83
CA PHE A 17 -7.86 -7.91 1.86
C PHE A 17 -7.39 -8.22 3.27
N VAL A 18 -6.44 -9.13 3.42
CA VAL A 18 -5.66 -9.31 4.65
C VAL A 18 -4.18 -9.49 4.27
N GLY A 19 -3.27 -8.83 4.99
CA GLY A 19 -1.84 -8.99 4.75
C GLY A 19 -0.97 -8.69 5.96
N PHE A 20 -0.01 -9.56 6.23
CA PHE A 20 1.03 -9.30 7.23
C PHE A 20 2.02 -8.26 6.73
N ASN A 21 2.54 -7.46 7.65
CA ASN A 21 3.73 -6.65 7.40
C ASN A 21 4.99 -7.54 7.25
N GLN A 22 6.11 -6.92 6.92
CA GLN A 22 7.36 -7.59 6.52
C GLN A 22 7.97 -8.46 7.63
N ASP A 23 7.74 -8.11 8.90
CA ASP A 23 8.26 -8.84 10.07
C ASP A 23 7.20 -9.73 10.75
N TYR A 24 6.00 -9.84 10.17
CA TYR A 24 4.84 -10.59 10.68
C TYR A 24 4.31 -10.13 12.05
N GLY A 25 4.85 -9.04 12.59
CA GLY A 25 4.45 -8.49 13.88
C GLY A 25 3.10 -7.76 13.85
N CYS A 26 2.64 -7.37 12.67
CA CYS A 26 1.34 -6.75 12.45
C CYS A 26 0.68 -7.30 11.18
N PHE A 27 -0.63 -7.10 11.06
CA PHE A 27 -1.35 -7.33 9.82
C PHE A 27 -2.39 -6.22 9.56
N ALA A 28 -2.62 -5.97 8.28
CA ALA A 28 -3.60 -5.02 7.77
C ALA A 28 -4.80 -5.76 7.19
N VAL A 29 -5.97 -5.13 7.32
CA VAL A 29 -7.23 -5.62 6.77
C VAL A 29 -7.87 -4.51 5.94
N GLY A 30 -8.06 -4.75 4.64
CA GLY A 30 -8.82 -3.88 3.75
C GLY A 30 -10.30 -4.28 3.76
N MET A 31 -11.18 -3.29 3.79
CA MET A 31 -12.61 -3.46 3.97
C MET A 31 -13.41 -2.63 2.97
N GLN A 32 -14.70 -2.94 2.84
CA GLN A 32 -15.64 -2.17 2.02
C GLN A 32 -15.79 -0.71 2.49
N ASN A 33 -15.50 -0.43 3.77
CA ASN A 33 -15.68 0.90 4.37
C ASN A 33 -14.37 1.58 4.84
N GLY A 34 -13.21 1.01 4.53
CA GLY A 34 -11.92 1.54 4.96
C GLY A 34 -10.92 0.43 5.26
N PHE A 35 -10.14 0.59 6.34
CA PHE A 35 -9.16 -0.40 6.75
C PHE A 35 -8.90 -0.45 8.24
N ARG A 36 -8.27 -1.55 8.69
CA ARG A 36 -7.84 -1.78 10.07
C ARG A 36 -6.41 -2.31 10.10
N ILE A 37 -5.66 -1.96 11.14
CA ILE A 37 -4.33 -2.51 11.41
C ILE A 37 -4.35 -3.16 12.80
N TYR A 38 -3.75 -4.34 12.91
CA TYR A 38 -3.66 -5.11 14.14
C TYR A 38 -2.20 -5.48 14.45
N ASN A 39 -1.84 -5.47 15.72
CA ASN A 39 -0.67 -6.17 16.24
C ASN A 39 -1.00 -7.66 16.33
N THR A 40 -0.05 -8.53 15.97
CA THR A 40 -0.26 -9.99 15.98
C THR A 40 -0.24 -10.55 17.40
N ASP A 41 0.71 -10.14 18.24
CA ASP A 41 0.88 -10.64 19.60
C ASP A 41 1.31 -9.53 20.60
N PRO A 42 0.49 -9.19 21.61
CA PRO A 42 -0.89 -9.64 21.77
C PRO A 42 -1.78 -9.10 20.64
N LEU A 43 -2.83 -9.86 20.30
CA LEU A 43 -3.80 -9.44 19.29
C LEU A 43 -4.50 -8.15 19.75
N LYS A 44 -4.18 -7.03 19.10
CA LYS A 44 -4.72 -5.71 19.44
C LYS A 44 -4.93 -4.88 18.18
N GLN A 45 -6.10 -4.25 18.05
CA GLN A 45 -6.32 -3.25 17.01
C GLN A 45 -5.47 -2.02 17.31
N LEU A 46 -4.60 -1.66 16.37
CA LEU A 46 -3.74 -0.49 16.46
C LEU A 46 -4.38 0.72 15.78
N GLU A 47 -5.03 0.50 14.64
CA GLU A 47 -5.59 1.59 13.83
C GLU A 47 -6.95 1.20 13.24
N ARG A 48 -7.82 2.20 13.12
CA ARG A 48 -9.09 2.14 12.41
C ARG A 48 -9.28 3.41 11.60
N CYS A 49 -9.30 3.25 10.28
CA CYS A 49 -9.61 4.33 9.36
C CYS A 49 -10.87 3.96 8.56
N ASP A 50 -11.88 4.82 8.63
CA ASP A 50 -13.13 4.70 7.87
C ASP A 50 -13.20 5.85 6.86
N PHE A 51 -13.58 5.54 5.63
CA PHE A 51 -13.70 6.54 4.57
C PHE A 51 -15.15 6.98 4.36
N SER A 52 -15.33 8.20 3.85
CA SER A 52 -16.64 8.78 3.54
C SER A 52 -17.24 8.15 2.28
N VAL A 53 -18.52 7.78 2.35
CA VAL A 53 -19.29 7.23 1.21
C VAL A 53 -19.29 8.16 0.00
N ARG A 54 -19.15 9.48 0.21
CA ARG A 54 -19.18 10.47 -0.87
C ARG A 54 -18.01 10.35 -1.85
N ASP A 55 -16.84 9.90 -1.38
CA ASP A 55 -15.65 9.77 -2.24
C ASP A 55 -15.20 8.30 -2.38
N GLY A 56 -16.11 7.36 -2.13
CA GLY A 56 -15.82 5.93 -2.09
C GLY A 56 -15.13 5.50 -0.80
N THR A 57 -15.26 4.22 -0.45
CA THR A 57 -14.86 3.70 0.86
C THR A 57 -14.02 2.42 0.83
N GLY A 58 -14.11 1.66 -0.25
CA GLY A 58 -13.53 0.32 -0.33
C GLY A 58 -12.03 0.32 -0.56
N VAL A 59 -11.31 -0.46 0.25
CA VAL A 59 -9.86 -0.65 0.19
C VAL A 59 -9.56 -2.10 -0.14
N GLY A 60 -9.10 -2.34 -1.38
CA GLY A 60 -8.90 -3.68 -1.93
C GLY A 60 -7.50 -4.26 -1.71
N TYR A 61 -6.54 -3.44 -1.27
CA TYR A 61 -5.18 -3.86 -0.99
C TYR A 61 -4.49 -2.87 -0.07
N ILE A 62 -3.67 -3.40 0.86
CA ILE A 62 -2.89 -2.60 1.80
C ILE A 62 -1.50 -3.19 1.93
N GLU A 63 -0.48 -2.35 1.75
CA GLU A 63 0.90 -2.68 2.09
C GLU A 63 1.35 -1.83 3.28
N MET A 64 1.70 -2.49 4.37
CA MET A 64 2.37 -1.83 5.49
C MET A 64 3.86 -1.65 5.17
N LEU A 65 4.48 -0.58 5.66
CA LEU A 65 5.94 -0.46 5.70
C LEU A 65 6.45 -0.73 7.12
N PHE A 66 6.78 -1.99 7.41
CA PHE A 66 7.10 -2.49 8.74
C PHE A 66 6.03 -2.07 9.76
N ARG A 67 6.38 -1.24 10.73
CA ARG A 67 5.49 -0.65 11.73
C ARG A 67 5.47 0.89 11.65
N THR A 68 5.73 1.46 10.46
CA THR A 68 5.59 2.91 10.26
C THR A 68 4.12 3.30 10.04
N SER A 69 3.83 4.60 10.04
CA SER A 69 2.50 5.14 9.72
C SER A 69 2.19 5.13 8.22
N PHE A 70 3.18 4.86 7.36
CA PHE A 70 2.99 4.89 5.91
C PHE A 70 2.43 3.58 5.38
N LEU A 71 1.35 3.69 4.61
CA LEU A 71 0.65 2.56 4.00
C LEU A 71 0.52 2.76 2.49
N GLY A 72 0.79 1.72 1.71
CA GLY A 72 0.44 1.68 0.29
C GLY A 72 -0.99 1.17 0.14
N LEU A 73 -1.86 1.90 -0.55
CA LEU A 73 -3.27 1.57 -0.70
C LEU A 73 -3.67 1.44 -2.17
N LEU A 74 -4.56 0.48 -2.45
CA LEU A 74 -5.32 0.37 -3.70
C LEU A 74 -6.81 0.29 -3.41
N GLY A 75 -7.61 0.84 -4.31
CA GLY A 75 -9.06 0.74 -4.26
C GLY A 75 -9.55 -0.69 -4.48
N GLY A 76 -10.77 -0.98 -4.04
CA GLY A 76 -11.45 -2.23 -4.32
C GLY A 76 -12.85 -2.28 -3.72
N GLY A 77 -13.54 -3.40 -3.87
CA GLY A 77 -14.91 -3.54 -3.42
C GLY A 77 -15.92 -2.80 -4.31
N HIS A 78 -17.15 -2.65 -3.81
CA HIS A 78 -18.27 -2.13 -4.60
C HIS A 78 -18.20 -0.60 -4.79
N GLN A 79 -17.68 0.11 -3.80
CA GLN A 79 -17.51 1.56 -3.81
C GLN A 79 -16.05 1.87 -3.51
N ALA A 80 -15.16 1.58 -4.45
CA ALA A 80 -13.72 1.75 -4.25
C ALA A 80 -13.35 3.20 -3.89
N ARG A 81 -12.47 3.37 -2.90
CA ARG A 81 -11.94 4.69 -2.50
C ARG A 81 -11.03 5.31 -3.56
N LEU A 82 -10.35 4.45 -4.31
CA LEU A 82 -9.36 4.83 -5.33
C LEU A 82 -9.71 4.15 -6.65
N PRO A 83 -9.40 4.77 -7.80
CA PRO A 83 -9.48 4.11 -9.09
C PRO A 83 -8.60 2.85 -9.15
N PRO A 84 -8.95 1.83 -9.97
CA PRO A 84 -8.20 0.57 -10.06
C PRO A 84 -6.79 0.73 -10.65
N ASN A 85 -6.55 1.81 -11.40
CA ASN A 85 -5.29 2.17 -12.03
C ASN A 85 -4.44 3.14 -11.18
N THR A 86 -4.77 3.30 -9.91
CA THR A 86 -4.13 4.27 -9.01
C THR A 86 -3.55 3.60 -7.77
N ALA A 87 -2.27 3.86 -7.51
CA ALA A 87 -1.57 3.49 -6.30
C ALA A 87 -1.36 4.72 -5.41
N CYS A 88 -1.77 4.66 -4.15
CA CYS A 88 -1.59 5.78 -3.24
C CYS A 88 -0.72 5.43 -2.05
N LEU A 89 -0.03 6.45 -1.55
CA LEU A 89 0.61 6.43 -0.24
C LEU A 89 -0.28 7.19 0.75
N TRP A 90 -0.61 6.53 1.84
CA TRP A 90 -1.34 7.09 2.97
C TRP A 90 -0.37 7.35 4.13
N ASP A 91 -0.48 8.53 4.73
CA ASP A 91 0.17 8.84 6.00
C ASP A 91 -0.82 8.67 7.14
N GLY A 92 -0.60 7.66 7.99
CA GLY A 92 -1.43 7.38 9.16
C GLY A 92 -1.30 8.37 10.30
N VAL A 93 -0.27 9.22 10.32
CA VAL A 93 -0.19 10.33 11.31
C VAL A 93 -1.09 11.47 10.86
N GLU A 94 -0.93 11.89 9.60
CA GLU A 94 -1.68 13.01 9.01
C GLU A 94 -3.10 12.62 8.56
N GLN A 95 -3.40 11.32 8.54
CA GLN A 95 -4.67 10.74 8.07
C GLN A 95 -5.07 11.25 6.68
N LYS A 96 -4.11 11.25 5.75
CA LYS A 96 -4.33 11.72 4.37
C LYS A 96 -3.52 10.95 3.35
N PHE A 97 -3.96 11.01 2.10
CA PHE A 97 -3.15 10.61 0.95
C PHE A 97 -2.07 11.65 0.71
N VAL A 98 -0.81 11.22 0.69
CA VAL A 98 0.36 12.09 0.50
C VAL A 98 1.00 11.91 -0.87
N LEU A 99 0.67 10.84 -1.58
CA LEU A 99 1.11 10.58 -2.94
C LEU A 99 0.05 9.77 -3.69
N GLU A 100 -0.13 10.11 -4.95
CA GLU A 100 -0.95 9.37 -5.90
C GLU A 100 -0.15 9.09 -7.17
N LEU A 101 -0.09 7.82 -7.58
CA LEU A 101 0.54 7.36 -8.81
C LEU A 101 -0.51 6.70 -9.69
N SER A 102 -0.86 7.36 -10.80
CA SER A 102 -1.91 6.93 -11.72
C SER A 102 -1.33 6.42 -13.04
N TYR A 103 -1.92 5.35 -13.56
CA TYR A 103 -1.40 4.58 -14.69
C TYR A 103 -2.45 4.34 -15.78
N GLY A 104 -2.00 3.90 -16.96
CA GLY A 104 -2.90 3.50 -18.05
C GLY A 104 -3.48 2.08 -17.91
N SER A 105 -2.98 1.29 -16.95
CA SER A 105 -3.42 -0.08 -16.69
C SER A 105 -3.65 -0.29 -15.18
N ASP A 106 -4.39 -1.33 -14.84
CA ASP A 106 -4.72 -1.65 -13.45
C ASP A 106 -3.47 -1.91 -12.61
N VAL A 107 -3.46 -1.32 -11.41
CA VAL A 107 -2.44 -1.58 -10.41
C VAL A 107 -2.81 -2.85 -9.64
N ARG A 108 -1.96 -3.86 -9.75
CA ARG A 108 -2.15 -5.17 -9.13
C ARG A 108 -1.54 -5.28 -7.74
N ALA A 109 -0.52 -4.50 -7.42
CA ALA A 109 0.01 -4.39 -6.07
C ALA A 109 0.84 -3.11 -5.91
N VAL A 110 0.95 -2.65 -4.67
CA VAL A 110 1.99 -1.71 -4.25
C VAL A 110 2.83 -2.40 -3.19
N ARG A 111 4.16 -2.30 -3.27
CA ARG A 111 5.09 -2.80 -2.25
C ARG A 111 5.94 -1.67 -1.75
N LEU A 112 6.14 -1.64 -0.43
CA LEU A 112 6.99 -0.68 0.25
C LEU A 112 8.19 -1.43 0.82
N ARG A 113 9.39 -0.98 0.45
CA ARG A 113 10.64 -1.60 0.90
C ARG A 113 11.47 -0.57 1.63
N ARG A 114 12.17 -1.02 2.69
CA ARG A 114 13.35 -0.35 3.20
C ARG A 114 14.60 -1.10 2.71
N ASP A 115 15.39 -0.45 1.87
CA ASP A 115 16.70 -0.92 1.51
C ASP A 115 17.61 -0.88 2.73
N ARG A 116 18.45 -1.91 2.87
CA ARG A 116 19.52 -1.91 3.86
C ARG A 116 20.50 -0.81 3.44
N GLN A 117 20.76 0.17 4.30
CA GLN A 117 21.86 1.09 4.09
C GLN A 117 23.13 0.26 3.95
N VAL A 118 23.66 0.15 2.73
CA VAL A 118 25.04 -0.25 2.54
C VAL A 118 25.81 1.03 2.82
N THR A 119 26.42 1.13 4.00
CA THR A 119 27.32 2.23 4.34
C THR A 119 28.55 2.15 3.43
N ALA A 120 28.43 2.65 2.21
CA ALA A 120 29.57 3.12 1.45
C ALA A 120 29.89 4.50 2.00
N TYR A 121 31.09 4.69 2.54
CA TYR A 121 31.61 5.98 2.98
C TYR A 121 31.50 6.98 1.82
N VAL A 122 30.43 7.78 1.77
CA VAL A 122 30.30 8.90 0.84
C VAL A 122 29.80 10.11 1.60
N THR A 123 30.71 11.07 1.70
CA THR A 123 30.54 12.44 2.17
C THR A 123 29.51 13.18 1.31
N SER A 124 28.22 13.03 1.62
CA SER A 124 27.16 13.96 1.20
C SER A 124 25.95 13.78 2.14
N PRO A 125 25.64 14.74 3.03
CA PRO A 125 24.61 14.59 4.06
C PRO A 125 23.18 14.79 3.54
N LYS A 126 22.94 14.71 2.22
CA LYS A 126 21.61 14.94 1.62
C LYS A 126 21.24 13.84 0.62
N LEU A 127 20.40 12.93 1.15
CA LEU A 127 19.55 11.89 0.54
C LEU A 127 20.18 10.52 0.16
N PRO A 128 19.42 9.39 0.23
CA PRO A 128 17.97 9.38 0.39
C PRO A 128 17.37 8.43 1.43
N SER A 129 16.15 8.77 1.83
CA SER A 129 15.17 7.84 2.38
C SER A 129 15.36 6.49 1.68
N CYS A 130 15.91 5.49 2.39
CA CYS A 130 16.20 4.16 1.84
C CYS A 130 14.90 3.38 1.57
N LEU A 131 13.83 4.09 1.26
CA LEU A 131 12.51 3.59 1.07
C LEU A 131 12.22 3.63 -0.43
N ARG A 132 11.65 2.55 -0.94
CA ARG A 132 11.21 2.45 -2.33
C ARG A 132 9.74 2.09 -2.40
N ILE A 133 9.07 2.70 -3.37
CA ILE A 133 7.70 2.36 -3.74
C ILE A 133 7.80 1.50 -5.00
N VAL A 134 7.33 0.27 -4.93
CA VAL A 134 7.26 -0.63 -6.09
C VAL A 134 5.80 -0.75 -6.49
N VAL A 135 5.47 -0.38 -7.71
CA VAL A 135 4.13 -0.52 -8.28
C VAL A 135 4.15 -1.68 -9.27
N VAL A 136 3.26 -2.64 -9.06
CA VAL A 136 3.06 -3.80 -9.92
C VAL A 136 1.80 -3.55 -10.73
N LEU A 137 1.97 -3.39 -12.03
CA LEU A 137 0.89 -3.25 -13.01
C LEU A 137 0.59 -4.63 -13.62
N ALA A 138 -0.47 -4.72 -14.43
CA ALA A 138 -0.78 -5.94 -15.17
C ALA A 138 0.33 -6.37 -16.14
N ASN A 139 1.08 -5.41 -16.68
CA ASN A 139 2.06 -5.61 -17.76
C ASN A 139 3.46 -5.06 -17.43
N ALA A 140 3.69 -4.53 -16.21
CA ALA A 140 4.97 -3.95 -15.85
C ALA A 140 5.18 -3.88 -14.33
N VAL A 141 6.43 -3.78 -13.93
CA VAL A 141 6.83 -3.40 -12.57
C VAL A 141 7.62 -2.11 -12.64
N LYS A 142 7.27 -1.13 -11.79
CA LYS A 142 7.92 0.18 -11.70
C LYS A 142 8.39 0.42 -10.27
N VAL A 143 9.58 1.01 -10.11
CA VAL A 143 10.20 1.29 -8.82
C VAL A 143 10.50 2.78 -8.73
N TYR A 144 10.05 3.41 -7.65
CA TYR A 144 10.19 4.84 -7.39
C TYR A 144 10.95 5.12 -6.11
N THR A 145 11.55 6.30 -6.03
CA THR A 145 11.98 6.89 -4.75
C THR A 145 10.77 7.14 -3.84
N PHE A 146 11.00 7.14 -2.53
CA PHE A 146 10.01 7.51 -1.53
C PHE A 146 10.33 8.93 -1.05
N ASP A 147 9.74 9.91 -1.72
CA ASP A 147 9.87 11.34 -1.41
C ASP A 147 8.59 12.08 -1.83
N ALA A 148 8.48 13.37 -1.50
CA ALA A 148 7.36 14.22 -1.90
C ALA A 148 7.21 14.32 -3.43
N SER A 149 8.30 14.14 -4.18
CA SER A 149 8.29 14.04 -5.64
C SER A 149 8.98 12.75 -6.10
N PRO A 150 8.26 11.62 -6.17
CA PRO A 150 8.83 10.32 -6.52
C PRO A 150 9.44 10.29 -7.93
N GLU A 151 10.68 9.84 -8.01
CA GLU A 151 11.41 9.65 -9.27
C GLU A 151 11.39 8.17 -9.64
N LEU A 152 11.15 7.86 -10.92
CA LEU A 152 11.20 6.50 -11.43
C LEU A 152 12.66 6.03 -11.53
N LEU A 153 13.02 5.04 -10.73
CA LEU A 153 14.36 4.45 -10.70
C LEU A 153 14.51 3.27 -11.66
N TYR A 154 13.46 2.47 -11.82
CA TYR A 154 13.49 1.26 -12.63
C TYR A 154 12.10 0.91 -13.16
N GLN A 155 12.06 0.41 -14.39
CA GLN A 155 10.87 -0.16 -14.99
C GLN A 155 11.25 -1.42 -15.79
N THR A 156 10.40 -2.42 -15.71
CA THR A 156 10.47 -3.62 -16.56
C THR A 156 9.07 -4.06 -16.95
N GLU A 157 8.94 -4.70 -18.11
CA GLU A 157 7.69 -5.31 -18.55
C GLU A 157 7.55 -6.70 -17.91
N THR A 158 6.34 -7.06 -17.51
CA THR A 158 6.03 -8.43 -17.12
C THR A 158 5.60 -9.19 -18.35
N CYS A 159 5.91 -10.49 -18.42
CA CYS A 159 5.47 -11.33 -19.54
C CYS A 159 3.95 -11.19 -19.76
N PRO A 160 3.49 -11.08 -21.03
CA PRO A 160 2.08 -10.96 -21.36
C PRO A 160 1.27 -12.20 -20.99
#